data_AF-A0A2N5Z3H1-F1
#
_entry.id   AF-A0A2N5Z3H1-F1
#
_cell.length_a   1.000
_cell.length_b   1.000
_cell.length_c   1.000
_cell.angle_alpha   90.00
_cell.angle_beta   90.00
_cell.angle_gamma   90.00
#
_symmetry.space_group_name_H-M   'P 1'
#
loop_
_entity.id
_entity.type
_entity.pdbx_description
1 polymer ?
#
loop_
_entity_poly.entity_id
_entity_poly.type
_entity_poly.pdbx_seq_one_letter_code
_entity_poly.pdbx_strand_id
1 'polypeptide(L)'
;MKKLSFTLLILGLLFSQLFRIVFNLNNGFEFHHITVKLLPIADYAGKASPQLFLTSTIIGYIAFVIFGIINTNKIKSPDIFKSALIFTFIAILVSFFEFTSILEDINGTFQGKHFRIGWLLFLLGLWIFSKKYFIKKKS
;
A
#
# COMPACT_ATOMS: atom_id res chain seq x y z
N MET A 1 12.86 9.40 -14.01
CA MET A 1 11.93 9.46 -12.85
C MET A 1 10.46 9.20 -13.20
N LYS A 2 9.89 9.79 -14.26
CA LYS A 2 8.47 9.56 -14.61
C LYS A 2 8.11 8.07 -14.75
N LYS A 3 8.92 7.30 -15.49
CA LYS A 3 8.75 5.84 -15.63
C LYS A 3 8.77 5.14 -14.26
N LEU A 4 9.81 5.37 -13.46
CA LEU A 4 9.94 4.80 -12.11
C LEU A 4 8.74 5.12 -11.20
N SER A 5 8.30 6.38 -11.13
CA SER A 5 7.14 6.77 -10.32
C SER A 5 5.87 6.05 -10.77
N PHE A 6 5.66 5.91 -12.08
CA PHE A 6 4.51 5.17 -12.60
C PHE A 6 4.61 3.67 -12.30
N THR A 7 5.79 3.07 -12.48
CA THR A 7 6.05 1.67 -12.14
C THR A 7 5.78 1.40 -10.66
N LEU A 8 6.20 2.29 -9.75
CA LEU A 8 5.92 2.16 -8.32
C LEU A 8 4.42 2.20 -8.00
N LEU A 9 3.63 3.04 -8.69
CA LEU A 9 2.17 3.06 -8.52
C LEU A 9 1.54 1.75 -8.98
N ILE A 10 1.97 1.23 -10.13
CA ILE A 10 1.45 -0.04 -10.66
C ILE A 10 1.82 -1.21 -9.74
N LEU A 11 3.09 -1.31 -9.31
CA LEU A 11 3.52 -2.32 -8.36
C LEU A 11 2.77 -2.20 -7.02
N GLY A 12 2.61 -0.97 -6.53
CA GLY A 12 1.82 -0.67 -5.33
C GLY A 12 0.40 -1.22 -5.45
N LEU A 13 -0.27 -0.98 -6.56
CA LEU A 13 -1.62 -1.50 -6.83
C LEU A 13 -1.63 -3.03 -6.93
N LEU A 14 -0.73 -3.62 -7.73
CA LEU A 14 -0.68 -5.06 -7.95
C LEU A 14 -0.48 -5.83 -6.63
N PHE A 15 0.47 -5.39 -5.79
CA PHE A 15 0.81 -6.09 -4.55
C PHE A 15 -0.06 -5.70 -3.35
N SER A 16 -0.73 -4.55 -3.36
CA SER A 16 -1.67 -4.17 -2.28
C SER A 16 -3.08 -4.73 -2.46
N GLN A 17 -3.45 -5.12 -3.69
CA GLN A 17 -4.82 -5.52 -4.01
C GLN A 17 -4.92 -6.88 -4.71
N LEU A 18 -4.19 -7.04 -5.81
CA LEU A 18 -4.38 -8.15 -6.75
C LEU A 18 -3.69 -9.43 -6.29
N PHE A 19 -2.42 -9.36 -5.92
CA PHE A 19 -1.64 -10.52 -5.49
C PHE A 19 -1.63 -10.63 -3.96
N ARG A 20 -2.33 -11.62 -3.44
CA ARG A 20 -2.31 -11.94 -2.01
C ARG A 20 -1.68 -13.31 -1.81
N ILE A 21 -0.44 -13.31 -1.37
CA ILE A 21 0.20 -14.50 -0.82
C ILE A 21 -0.34 -14.63 0.59
N VAL A 22 -1.04 -15.72 0.86
CA VAL A 22 -1.61 -16.05 2.16
C VAL A 22 -0.64 -16.97 2.89
N PHE A 23 -0.16 -16.55 4.05
CA PHE A 23 0.83 -17.29 4.83
C PHE A 23 0.58 -17.11 6.34
N ASN A 24 1.21 -17.98 7.13
CA ASN A 24 1.25 -17.93 8.58
C ASN A 24 2.72 -17.95 9.04
N LEU A 25 3.06 -17.22 10.09
CA LEU A 25 4.40 -17.12 10.68
C LEU A 25 4.49 -17.68 12.10
N ASN A 26 3.36 -18.04 12.73
CA ASN A 26 3.29 -18.47 14.13
C ASN A 26 4.14 -19.71 14.43
N ASN A 27 4.14 -20.70 13.51
CA ASN A 27 4.93 -21.93 13.62
C ASN A 27 6.07 -21.99 12.58
N GLY A 28 6.61 -20.84 12.19
CA GLY A 28 7.51 -20.71 11.03
C GLY A 28 6.75 -20.29 9.76
N PHE A 29 7.45 -20.16 8.63
CA PHE A 29 6.83 -19.73 7.37
C PHE A 29 6.01 -20.87 6.75
N GLU A 30 4.69 -20.84 6.95
CA GLU A 30 3.75 -21.75 6.32
C GLU A 30 3.02 -21.02 5.18
N PHE A 31 3.33 -21.42 3.94
CA PHE A 31 2.62 -20.94 2.77
C PHE A 31 1.29 -21.68 2.63
N HIS A 32 0.18 -20.96 2.52
CA HIS A 32 -1.12 -21.57 2.28
C HIS A 32 -1.49 -21.56 0.79
N HIS A 33 -1.68 -20.38 0.21
CA HIS A 33 -2.09 -20.24 -1.19
C HIS A 33 -1.90 -18.80 -1.68
N ILE A 34 -2.00 -18.63 -3.00
CA ILE A 34 -2.09 -17.31 -3.63
C ILE A 34 -3.55 -17.08 -3.99
N THR A 35 -4.12 -15.98 -3.50
CA THR A 35 -5.43 -15.51 -3.95
C THR A 35 -5.24 -14.31 -4.86
N VAL A 36 -5.88 -14.35 -6.03
CA VAL A 36 -6.08 -13.17 -6.86
C VAL A 36 -7.47 -12.62 -6.60
N LYS A 37 -7.57 -11.45 -5.96
CA LYS A 37 -8.86 -10.75 -5.80
C LYS A 37 -8.90 -9.58 -6.75
N LEU A 38 -9.86 -9.61 -7.68
CA LEU A 38 -10.15 -8.47 -8.53
C LEU A 38 -10.97 -7.45 -7.71
N LEU A 39 -10.42 -6.26 -7.46
CA LEU A 39 -11.16 -5.07 -7.02
C LEU A 39 -11.96 -5.12 -5.69
N PRO A 40 -11.40 -5.51 -4.54
CA PRO A 40 -11.95 -5.06 -3.27
C PRO A 40 -11.62 -3.56 -3.09
N ILE A 41 -12.60 -2.69 -3.36
CA ILE A 41 -12.46 -1.22 -3.44
C ILE A 41 -11.86 -0.65 -2.14
N ALA A 42 -12.33 -1.13 -0.99
CA ALA A 42 -11.74 -0.94 0.32
C ALA A 42 -12.25 -2.07 1.22
N ASP A 43 -11.42 -2.56 2.13
CA ASP A 43 -11.80 -3.63 3.06
C ASP A 43 -11.08 -3.42 4.40
N TYR A 44 -11.84 -3.50 5.49
CA TYR A 44 -11.36 -3.24 6.83
C TYR A 44 -11.93 -4.29 7.77
N ALA A 45 -11.05 -5.03 8.43
CA ALA A 45 -11.41 -5.92 9.52
C ALA A 45 -10.78 -5.40 10.81
N GLY A 46 -11.59 -4.72 11.64
CA GLY A 46 -11.20 -4.22 12.95
C GLY A 46 -11.49 -5.16 14.12
N LYS A 47 -12.23 -6.26 13.90
CA LYS A 47 -12.53 -7.30 14.89
C LYS A 47 -12.22 -8.67 14.28
N ALA A 48 -11.90 -9.65 15.13
CA ALA A 48 -11.49 -11.01 14.80
C ALA A 48 -12.15 -11.54 13.52
N SER A 49 -11.38 -11.58 12.43
CA SER A 49 -11.81 -12.19 11.18
C SER A 49 -11.62 -13.71 11.29
N PRO A 50 -12.51 -14.53 10.71
CA PRO A 50 -12.25 -15.97 10.58
C PRO A 50 -11.03 -16.28 9.69
N GLN A 51 -10.50 -15.29 8.97
CA GLN A 51 -9.24 -15.39 8.23
C GLN A 51 -8.07 -14.98 9.13
N LEU A 52 -7.48 -15.95 9.80
CA LEU A 52 -6.30 -15.80 10.67
C LEU A 52 -4.98 -15.89 9.89
N PHE A 53 -4.96 -15.44 8.64
CA PHE A 53 -3.79 -15.53 7.77
C PHE A 53 -3.28 -14.15 7.33
N LEU A 54 -1.97 -13.98 7.33
CA LEU A 54 -1.31 -12.79 6.79
C LEU A 54 -1.40 -12.73 5.27
N THR A 55 -1.33 -11.51 4.74
CA THR A 55 -1.23 -11.27 3.29
C THR A 55 0.02 -10.46 2.93
N SER A 56 0.59 -10.71 1.75
CA SER A 56 1.74 -9.96 1.19
C SER A 56 1.46 -8.50 0.81
N THR A 57 0.37 -7.93 1.33
CA THR A 57 -0.12 -6.57 1.06
C THR A 57 0.88 -5.49 1.46
N ILE A 58 1.72 -5.77 2.46
CA ILE A 58 2.83 -4.91 2.89
C ILE A 58 3.76 -4.50 1.75
N ILE A 59 4.03 -5.39 0.78
CA ILE A 59 4.94 -5.10 -0.36
C ILE A 59 4.37 -3.96 -1.21
N GLY A 60 3.05 -3.95 -1.43
CA GLY A 60 2.37 -2.88 -2.17
C GLY A 60 2.45 -1.55 -1.44
N TYR A 61 2.29 -1.54 -0.12
CA TYR A 61 2.38 -0.31 0.66
C TYR A 61 3.79 0.25 0.74
N ILE A 62 4.82 -0.60 0.83
CA ILE A 62 6.23 -0.18 0.71
C ILE A 62 6.46 0.52 -0.63
N ALA A 63 5.94 0.00 -1.73
CA ALA A 63 6.05 0.65 -3.04
C ALA A 63 5.37 2.04 -3.06
N PHE A 64 4.21 2.20 -2.40
CA PHE A 64 3.58 3.51 -2.22
C PHE A 64 4.40 4.45 -1.35
N VAL A 65 5.00 3.99 -0.25
CA VAL A 65 5.89 4.82 0.59
C VAL A 65 7.08 5.34 -0.22
N ILE A 66 7.74 4.45 -0.98
CA ILE A 66 8.87 4.84 -1.85
C ILE A 66 8.42 5.86 -2.90
N PHE A 67 7.25 5.66 -3.51
CA PHE A 67 6.67 6.65 -4.43
C PHE A 67 6.48 8.01 -3.75
N GLY A 68 5.93 8.03 -2.54
CA GLY A 68 5.67 9.24 -1.77
C GLY A 68 6.95 10.02 -1.50
N ILE A 69 7.98 9.36 -0.96
CA ILE A 69 9.28 9.97 -0.63
C ILE A 69 9.94 10.56 -1.89
N ILE A 70 10.04 9.76 -2.97
CA ILE A 70 10.67 10.22 -4.22
C ILE A 70 9.93 11.41 -4.82
N ASN A 71 8.60 11.43 -4.71
CA ASN A 71 7.80 12.45 -5.35
C ASN A 71 7.66 13.73 -4.54
N THR A 72 7.64 13.65 -3.21
CA THR A 72 7.52 14.80 -2.29
C THR A 72 8.70 15.76 -2.43
N ASN A 73 9.93 15.25 -2.46
CA ASN A 73 11.15 16.07 -2.48
C ASN A 73 11.35 16.93 -3.76
N LYS A 74 10.53 16.74 -4.80
CA LYS A 74 10.74 17.34 -6.14
C LYS A 74 9.54 18.11 -6.66
N ILE A 75 8.59 18.47 -5.79
CA ILE A 75 7.40 19.23 -6.15
C ILE A 75 7.61 20.71 -5.79
N LYS A 76 7.36 21.61 -6.76
CA LYS A 76 7.47 23.06 -6.57
C LYS A 76 6.14 23.73 -6.21
N SER A 77 5.02 23.09 -6.51
CA SER A 77 3.68 23.62 -6.20
C SER A 77 3.29 23.27 -4.76
N PRO A 78 2.94 24.25 -3.91
CA PRO A 78 2.65 24.01 -2.50
C PRO A 78 1.46 23.07 -2.29
N ASP A 79 0.42 23.16 -3.12
CA ASP A 79 -0.76 22.31 -3.03
C ASP A 79 -0.42 20.84 -3.34
N ILE A 80 0.31 20.60 -4.43
CA ILE A 80 0.74 19.25 -4.81
C ILE A 80 1.73 18.69 -3.78
N PHE A 81 2.58 19.54 -3.19
CA PHE A 81 3.51 19.14 -2.15
C PHE A 81 2.77 18.69 -0.89
N LYS A 82 1.77 19.46 -0.45
CA LYS A 82 0.92 19.12 0.69
C LYS A 82 0.19 17.79 0.46
N SER A 83 -0.39 17.58 -0.72
CA SER A 83 -1.03 16.30 -1.06
C SER A 83 -0.05 15.13 -1.10
N ALA A 84 1.18 15.33 -1.61
CA ALA A 84 2.21 14.30 -1.61
C ALA A 84 2.71 13.97 -0.20
N LEU A 85 2.76 14.95 0.70
CA LEU A 85 3.08 14.74 2.11
C LEU A 85 1.98 13.94 2.81
N ILE A 86 0.71 14.32 2.63
CA ILE A 86 -0.44 13.57 3.15
C ILE A 86 -0.45 12.14 2.61
N PHE A 87 -0.23 11.96 1.31
CA PHE A 87 -0.11 10.65 0.69
C PHE A 87 0.97 9.79 1.36
N THR A 88 2.16 10.37 1.55
CA THR A 88 3.30 9.66 2.15
C THR A 88 2.99 9.28 3.60
N PHE A 89 2.38 10.19 4.36
CA PHE A 89 1.96 9.94 5.74
C PHE A 89 0.94 8.79 5.83
N ILE A 90 -0.10 8.80 4.99
CA ILE A 90 -1.09 7.71 4.94
C ILE A 90 -0.40 6.38 4.56
N ALA A 91 0.47 6.38 3.54
CA ALA A 91 1.18 5.17 3.13
C ALA A 91 2.06 4.59 4.25
N ILE A 92 2.72 5.44 5.04
CA ILE A 92 3.50 5.02 6.22
C ILE A 92 2.58 4.42 7.29
N LEU A 93 1.47 5.10 7.63
CA LEU A 93 0.53 4.60 8.63
C LEU A 93 -0.04 3.23 8.26
N VAL A 94 -0.46 3.06 7.01
CA VAL A 94 -1.00 1.77 6.53
C VAL A 94 0.06 0.68 6.57
N SER A 95 1.30 1.00 6.14
CA SER A 95 2.42 0.07 6.22
C SER A 95 2.70 -0.34 7.68
N PHE A 96 2.57 0.59 8.62
CA PHE A 96 2.72 0.31 10.04
C PHE A 96 1.64 -0.64 10.56
N PHE A 97 0.36 -0.44 10.20
CA PHE A 97 -0.72 -1.37 10.57
C PHE A 97 -0.51 -2.79 10.04
N GLU A 98 0.02 -2.91 8.82
CA GLU A 98 0.35 -4.22 8.24
C GLU A 98 1.57 -4.84 8.93
N PHE A 99 2.56 -4.04 9.32
CA PHE A 99 3.70 -4.52 10.11
C PHE A 99 3.29 -4.99 11.51
N THR A 100 2.40 -4.27 12.20
CA THR A 100 1.86 -4.73 13.50
C THR A 100 1.10 -6.03 13.35
N SER A 101 0.37 -6.20 12.23
CA SER A 101 -0.33 -7.46 11.92
C SER A 101 0.65 -8.62 11.75
N ILE A 102 1.81 -8.38 11.12
CA ILE A 102 2.88 -9.37 10.99
C ILE A 102 3.44 -9.77 12.37
N LEU A 103 3.66 -8.80 13.26
CA LEU A 103 4.14 -9.07 14.62
C LEU A 103 3.09 -9.83 15.46
N GLU A 104 1.81 -9.51 15.31
CA GLU A 104 0.72 -10.25 15.99
C GLU A 104 0.71 -11.73 15.57
N ASP A 105 0.97 -12.02 14.29
CA ASP A 105 1.01 -13.38 13.74
C ASP A 105 2.22 -14.20 14.22
N ILE A 106 3.40 -13.58 14.26
CA ILE A 106 4.61 -14.19 14.84
C ILE A 106 4.39 -14.56 16.32
N ASN A 107 3.61 -13.77 17.05
CA ASN A 107 3.30 -14.02 18.46
C ASN A 107 2.06 -14.91 18.65
N GLY A 108 1.45 -15.45 17.59
CA GLY A 108 0.27 -16.30 17.66
C GLY A 108 -1.00 -15.60 18.15
N THR A 109 -1.04 -14.28 18.13
CA THR A 109 -2.15 -13.44 18.60
C THR A 109 -2.93 -12.77 17.47
N PHE A 110 -2.61 -13.10 16.22
CA PHE A 110 -3.22 -12.47 15.06
C PHE A 110 -4.73 -12.70 15.01
N GLN A 111 -5.48 -11.62 14.86
CA GLN A 111 -6.94 -11.63 14.83
C GLN A 111 -7.49 -11.37 13.42
N GLY A 112 -6.69 -11.57 12.36
CA GLY A 112 -7.15 -11.32 11.01
C GLY A 112 -7.37 -9.83 10.69
N LYS A 113 -6.72 -8.94 11.45
CA LYS A 113 -6.78 -7.48 11.24
C LYS A 113 -6.12 -7.13 9.92
N HIS A 114 -6.78 -6.29 9.14
CA HIS A 114 -6.21 -5.76 7.90
C HIS A 114 -6.85 -4.42 7.54
N PHE A 115 -6.06 -3.55 6.92
CA PHE A 115 -6.53 -2.24 6.46
C PHE A 115 -6.19 -2.07 4.98
N ARG A 116 -7.18 -2.31 4.12
CA ARG A 116 -7.00 -2.38 2.66
C ARG A 116 -7.47 -1.11 2.02
N ILE A 117 -6.56 -0.15 1.85
CA ILE A 117 -6.82 1.13 1.17
C ILE A 117 -5.89 1.37 -0.03
N GLY A 118 -5.24 0.32 -0.54
CA GLY A 118 -4.30 0.40 -1.66
C GLY A 118 -4.88 1.03 -2.93
N TRP A 119 -6.18 0.86 -3.20
CA TRP A 119 -6.85 1.50 -4.35
C TRP A 119 -6.95 3.02 -4.19
N LEU A 120 -7.32 3.50 -2.99
CA LEU A 120 -7.40 4.93 -2.69
C LEU A 120 -6.01 5.59 -2.78
N LEU A 121 -4.99 4.92 -2.25
CA LEU A 121 -3.60 5.35 -2.39
C LEU A 121 -3.19 5.40 -3.87
N PHE A 122 -3.55 4.39 -4.66
CA PHE A 122 -3.25 4.39 -6.09
C PHE A 122 -3.87 5.59 -6.83
N LEU A 123 -5.16 5.87 -6.61
CA LEU A 123 -5.86 7.00 -7.24
C LEU A 123 -5.24 8.35 -6.85
N LEU A 124 -4.95 8.53 -5.56
CA LEU A 124 -4.34 9.76 -5.06
C LEU A 124 -2.91 9.91 -5.58
N GLY A 125 -2.15 8.82 -5.66
CA GLY A 125 -0.82 8.77 -6.28
C GLY A 125 -0.84 9.07 -7.77
N LEU A 126 -1.82 8.56 -8.52
CA LEU A 126 -2.04 8.90 -9.93
C LEU A 126 -2.35 10.39 -10.12
N TRP A 127 -3.16 10.97 -9.25
CA TRP A 127 -3.47 12.40 -9.30
C TRP A 127 -2.21 13.25 -9.07
N ILE A 128 -1.40 12.93 -8.05
CA ILE A 128 -0.10 13.58 -7.80
C ILE A 128 0.82 13.44 -9.01
N PHE A 129 0.93 12.22 -9.54
CA PHE A 129 1.75 11.91 -10.71
C PHE A 129 1.31 12.73 -11.93
N SER A 130 0.00 12.79 -12.19
CA SER A 130 -0.58 13.54 -13.31
C SER A 130 -0.26 15.03 -13.20
N LYS A 131 -0.53 15.61 -12.02
CA LYS A 131 -0.30 17.02 -11.73
C LYS A 131 1.19 17.40 -11.84
N LYS A 132 2.08 16.53 -11.38
CA LYS A 132 3.54 16.76 -11.45
C LYS A 132 4.13 16.66 -12.85
N TYR A 133 3.71 15.67 -13.65
CA TYR A 133 4.38 15.32 -14.91
C TYR A 133 3.64 15.73 -16.20
N PHE A 134 2.33 16.01 -16.14
CA PHE A 134 1.56 16.40 -17.33
C PHE A 134 1.23 17.89 -17.35
N ILE A 135 1.00 18.52 -16.19
CA ILE A 135 0.76 19.99 -16.14
C ILE A 135 2.04 20.77 -16.44
N LYS A 136 3.19 20.24 -16.03
CA LYS A 136 4.51 20.83 -16.33
C LYS A 136 4.89 20.83 -17.82
N LYS A 137 4.09 20.19 -18.70
CA LYS A 137 4.31 20.16 -20.15
C LYS A 137 3.49 21.24 -20.89
N LYS A 138 2.60 21.95 -20.19
CA LYS A 138 1.71 22.99 -20.74
C LYS A 138 2.09 24.43 -20.31
N SER A 139 3.15 24.58 -19.52
CA SER A 139 3.78 25.86 -19.16
C SER A 139 5.17 25.91 -19.74
#